data_AF-A0A3B9DME7-F1
#
_entry.id   AF-A0A3B9DME7-F1
#
_cell.length_a   1.000
_cell.length_b   1.000
_cell.length_c   1.000
_cell.angle_alpha   90.00
_cell.angle_beta   90.00
_cell.angle_gamma   90.00
#
_symmetry.space_group_name_H-M   'P 1'
#
loop_
_entity.id
_entity.type
_entity.pdbx_description
1 polymer ?
#
loop_
_entity_poly.entity_id
_entity_poly.type
_entity_poly.pdbx_seq_one_letter_code
_entity_poly.pdbx_strand_id
1 'polypeptide(L)'
;MDSFHPQRVSVRRGGSWHLLGATVFLVALTGVLAGQSTGSEWRGVRFEPRGISLAGPGLSQHYLVLGVDQLGNEADVTHLCHITSSHPQIIAVDADNSVLTGKSPGRAEIRLTLSDVHDRVEVTVGEGRSEMGVNFSPNVVSILTTKGCNGAGCHGSPAGQNGFKLSLFGYDIGADHRMIVQGHDGRRVNLEHPERSLLLRKPTFQVAHGGGRLFDVDSEEYETISSWLQSGAILDGSGVRLEKLELHPVERILAGVGIGQRLAAMGRLSDGTTRDMTREVRYLSADKAVATVSPEGTIASRGRGLTTITARAMGKVATSQVGVIDKPAGNDFPSFKGNNFVDELVFAKLRKMNVRPAPLSSDEEFVRRVYLDAIGWLPTSEEVHEFVNDTQPGKRARLIDRLLERPEHASHWTVRFEDWLRNCQLHMQGRSMGVFKDWIREWLRTDRPYDEFVRRLLTSLGVTMRNPAANFWNPSADFMSKKFSVTKATPTVSRLFLGIRLECAECHNHPLENFTQDDFYGLAAFLARLRVKHGTGAYRRTWYLEESGEVEHPQTKRPVAPKLLAEATPEIPEEIDR
;
A
#
# COMPACT_ATOMS: atom_id res chain seq x y z
N MET A 1 25.14 -50.90 -12.67
CA MET A 1 24.88 -51.38 -11.29
C MET A 1 25.20 -50.24 -10.33
N ASP A 2 24.80 -50.42 -9.07
CA ASP A 2 25.18 -49.66 -7.89
C ASP A 2 24.82 -48.16 -7.83
N SER A 3 23.78 -47.89 -7.04
CA SER A 3 23.38 -46.56 -6.56
C SER A 3 23.73 -46.43 -5.07
N PHE A 4 24.25 -45.28 -4.66
CA PHE A 4 24.56 -45.00 -3.25
C PHE A 4 23.35 -44.39 -2.52
N HIS A 5 22.92 -45.03 -1.44
CA HIS A 5 21.97 -44.47 -0.47
C HIS A 5 22.71 -43.93 0.77
N PRO A 6 22.27 -42.80 1.36
CA PRO A 6 22.82 -42.29 2.62
C PRO A 6 22.31 -43.07 3.84
N GLN A 7 23.16 -43.21 4.85
CA GLN A 7 22.84 -43.96 6.08
C GLN A 7 21.88 -43.18 7.01
N ARG A 8 21.05 -43.92 7.75
CA ARG A 8 20.31 -43.40 8.91
C ARG A 8 21.04 -43.79 10.21
N VAL A 9 21.35 -42.81 11.05
CA VAL A 9 21.79 -43.07 12.44
C VAL A 9 20.55 -43.30 13.30
N SER A 10 20.60 -44.29 14.19
CA SER A 10 19.55 -44.56 15.18
C SER A 10 20.03 -44.19 16.59
N VAL A 11 19.10 -43.72 17.43
CA VAL A 11 19.35 -43.41 18.84
C VAL A 11 18.52 -44.37 19.69
N ARG A 12 19.17 -45.10 20.59
CA ARG A 12 18.52 -46.07 21.48
C ARG A 12 17.77 -45.36 22.62
N ARG A 13 16.65 -45.96 23.06
CA ARG A 13 16.03 -45.66 24.35
C ARG A 13 16.64 -46.53 25.45
N GLY A 14 16.78 -45.95 26.64
CA GLY A 14 17.01 -46.57 27.94
C GLY A 14 16.51 -45.57 29.00
N GLY A 15 16.05 -46.01 30.17
CA GLY A 15 15.35 -45.11 31.10
C GLY A 15 15.47 -45.48 32.58
N SER A 16 14.91 -44.60 33.43
CA SER A 16 14.34 -44.81 34.78
C SER A 16 15.15 -45.68 35.79
N TRP A 17 15.46 -45.25 37.02
CA TRP A 17 14.86 -44.22 37.91
C TRP A 17 15.98 -43.41 38.63
N HIS A 18 15.89 -42.69 39.77
CA HIS A 18 14.89 -42.48 40.84
C HIS A 18 14.97 -41.05 41.44
N LEU A 19 13.90 -40.71 42.20
CA LEU A 19 13.75 -39.72 43.28
C LEU A 19 15.01 -39.04 43.86
N LEU A 20 14.97 -37.70 43.96
CA LEU A 20 15.32 -36.94 45.18
C LEU A 20 14.96 -35.45 45.05
N GLY A 21 14.70 -34.78 46.20
CA GLY A 21 14.78 -33.32 46.36
C GLY A 21 13.61 -32.47 45.82
N ALA A 22 12.79 -31.92 46.72
CA ALA A 22 11.90 -30.81 46.41
C ALA A 22 12.60 -29.47 46.69
N THR A 23 12.70 -28.59 45.70
CA THR A 23 13.17 -27.21 45.87
C THR A 23 12.27 -26.26 45.07
N VAL A 24 11.49 -25.43 45.76
CA VAL A 24 10.68 -24.39 45.13
C VAL A 24 11.59 -23.24 44.73
N PHE A 25 12.03 -23.22 43.46
CA PHE A 25 12.73 -22.07 42.91
C PHE A 25 11.73 -20.94 42.60
N LEU A 26 11.64 -19.98 43.52
CA LEU A 26 10.88 -18.76 43.34
C LEU A 26 11.63 -17.85 42.35
N VAL A 27 11.34 -18.00 41.05
CA VAL A 27 11.96 -17.18 39.99
C VAL A 27 11.43 -15.75 40.09
N ALA A 28 12.13 -14.91 40.82
CA ALA A 28 11.89 -13.46 40.83
C ALA A 28 12.13 -12.92 39.41
N LEU A 29 11.10 -12.30 38.84
CA LEU A 29 11.11 -11.86 37.43
C LEU A 29 11.81 -10.50 37.25
N THR A 30 13.04 -10.37 37.74
CA THR A 30 13.87 -9.16 37.59
C THR A 30 14.46 -9.08 36.18
N GLY A 31 13.58 -8.84 35.20
CA GLY A 31 13.89 -8.73 33.78
C GLY A 31 14.64 -7.46 33.40
N VAL A 32 15.96 -7.46 33.63
CA VAL A 32 17.01 -6.69 32.94
C VAL A 32 16.56 -5.36 32.28
N LEU A 33 16.38 -4.31 33.08
CA LEU A 33 16.47 -2.93 32.59
C LEU A 33 17.95 -2.56 32.39
N ALA A 34 18.49 -2.82 31.20
CA ALA A 34 19.84 -2.45 30.83
C ALA A 34 19.85 -1.70 29.49
N GLY A 35 20.30 -0.44 29.49
CA GLY A 35 20.62 0.30 28.26
C GLY A 35 19.68 1.44 27.84
N GLN A 36 18.69 1.86 28.65
CA GLN A 36 18.10 3.18 28.46
C GLN A 36 19.00 4.26 29.08
N SER A 37 19.56 5.12 28.24
CA SER A 37 20.28 6.31 28.69
C SER A 37 19.31 7.33 29.29
N THR A 38 19.49 7.68 30.56
CA THR A 38 18.73 8.71 31.29
C THR A 38 19.10 10.12 30.83
N GLY A 39 18.89 10.40 29.55
CA GLY A 39 19.44 11.57 28.85
C GLY A 39 19.01 11.68 27.38
N SER A 40 17.83 11.19 27.01
CA SER A 40 17.15 11.64 25.81
C SER A 40 16.32 12.89 26.14
N GLU A 41 16.93 14.06 25.96
CA GLU A 41 16.19 15.31 25.79
C GLU A 41 15.34 15.16 24.54
N TRP A 42 14.03 14.97 24.71
CA TRP A 42 13.11 14.84 23.58
C TRP A 42 12.97 16.21 22.93
N ARG A 43 13.12 16.30 21.59
CA ARG A 43 12.92 17.55 20.85
C ARG A 43 11.48 17.77 20.39
N GLY A 44 10.63 16.78 20.61
CA GLY A 44 9.22 16.80 20.27
C GLY A 44 8.52 15.50 20.63
N VAL A 45 7.21 15.59 20.78
CA VAL A 45 6.31 14.48 21.08
C VAL A 45 5.08 14.58 20.16
N ARG A 46 4.51 13.45 19.75
CA ARG A 46 3.42 13.41 18.77
C ARG A 46 2.36 12.39 19.16
N PHE A 47 1.13 12.87 19.36
CA PHE A 47 -0.05 12.01 19.52
C PHE A 47 -0.50 11.44 18.16
N GLU A 48 -0.83 10.14 18.11
CA GLU A 48 -1.46 9.47 16.97
C GLU A 48 -2.57 8.50 17.44
N PRO A 49 -3.73 8.38 16.74
CA PRO A 49 -4.10 9.10 15.52
C PRO A 49 -4.54 10.55 15.77
N ARG A 50 -4.52 11.39 14.72
CA ARG A 50 -4.98 12.79 14.78
C ARG A 50 -6.32 13.02 14.07
N GLY A 51 -7.06 14.01 14.55
CA GLY A 51 -8.40 14.34 14.06
C GLY A 51 -9.41 13.26 14.42
N ILE A 52 -9.55 13.00 15.73
CA ILE A 52 -10.51 12.06 16.30
C ILE A 52 -11.83 12.81 16.54
N SER A 53 -12.91 12.29 15.98
CA SER A 53 -14.27 12.80 16.13
C SER A 53 -15.20 11.64 16.50
N LEU A 54 -15.32 11.37 17.80
CA LEU A 54 -16.22 10.32 18.29
C LEU A 54 -17.66 10.76 18.08
N ALA A 55 -18.50 9.91 17.49
CA ALA A 55 -19.88 10.27 17.21
C ALA A 55 -20.71 10.63 18.47
N GLY A 56 -20.33 10.09 19.62
CA GLY A 56 -20.84 10.50 20.93
C GLY A 56 -20.44 9.58 22.08
N PRO A 57 -21.13 9.67 23.24
CA PRO A 57 -20.71 9.02 24.49
C PRO A 57 -20.64 7.48 24.43
N GLY A 58 -19.67 6.93 25.16
CA GLY A 58 -19.39 5.49 25.24
C GLY A 58 -18.49 4.95 24.13
N LEU A 59 -18.34 5.66 23.00
CA LEU A 59 -17.36 5.33 21.98
C LEU A 59 -15.93 5.66 22.44
N SER A 60 -14.94 5.01 21.83
CA SER A 60 -13.54 5.10 22.22
C SER A 60 -12.58 5.14 21.02
N GLN A 61 -11.31 5.44 21.28
CA GLN A 61 -10.21 5.37 20.32
C GLN A 61 -8.90 5.01 21.03
N HIS A 62 -8.30 3.87 20.67
CA HIS A 62 -6.90 3.55 20.99
C HIS A 62 -5.97 4.60 20.41
N TYR A 63 -4.94 4.96 21.16
CA TYR A 63 -3.90 5.89 20.75
C TYR A 63 -2.51 5.37 21.09
N LEU A 64 -1.50 6.02 20.52
CA LEU A 64 -0.10 5.90 20.89
C LEU A 64 0.56 7.28 20.86
N VAL A 65 1.72 7.39 21.49
CA VAL A 65 2.55 8.60 21.48
C VAL A 65 3.95 8.25 21.01
N LEU A 66 4.43 8.99 20.01
CA LEU A 66 5.81 8.90 19.54
C LEU A 66 6.64 10.09 20.05
N GLY A 67 7.80 9.78 20.64
CA GLY A 67 8.80 10.77 21.04
C GLY A 67 9.91 10.85 19.99
N VAL A 68 10.42 12.06 19.74
CA VAL A 68 11.53 12.30 18.81
C VAL A 68 12.74 12.81 19.60
N ASP A 69 13.88 12.14 19.52
CA ASP A 69 15.12 12.59 20.17
C ASP A 69 15.79 13.75 19.39
N GLN A 70 16.81 14.39 19.99
CA GLN A 70 17.59 15.45 19.33
C GLN A 70 18.15 15.02 17.96
N LEU A 71 18.49 13.73 17.79
CA LEU A 71 19.11 13.15 16.60
C LEU A 71 18.11 12.81 15.48
N GLY A 72 16.81 12.91 15.76
CA GLY A 72 15.71 12.60 14.85
C GLY A 72 15.25 11.13 14.86
N ASN A 73 15.66 10.33 15.84
CA ASN A 73 15.15 8.97 16.02
C ASN A 73 13.78 9.02 16.71
N GLU A 74 12.85 8.16 16.28
CA GLU A 74 11.53 8.03 16.91
C GLU A 74 11.46 6.82 17.85
N ALA A 75 10.83 6.99 19.01
CA ALA A 75 10.53 5.95 19.99
C ALA A 75 9.03 5.93 20.32
N ASP A 76 8.50 4.77 20.73
CA ASP A 76 7.21 4.74 21.43
C ASP A 76 7.42 5.20 22.87
N VAL A 77 6.67 6.23 23.27
CA VAL A 77 6.75 6.87 24.59
C VAL A 77 5.38 6.92 25.27
N THR A 78 4.42 6.11 24.81
CA THR A 78 3.03 6.11 25.29
C THR A 78 2.93 5.91 26.81
N HIS A 79 3.78 5.06 27.38
CA HIS A 79 3.85 4.80 28.83
C HIS A 79 4.81 5.73 29.60
N LEU A 80 5.48 6.68 28.92
CA LEU A 80 6.38 7.68 29.51
C LEU A 80 5.80 9.10 29.49
N CYS A 81 4.87 9.37 28.57
CA CYS A 81 4.20 10.65 28.44
C CYS A 81 3.09 10.80 29.47
N HIS A 82 3.03 11.95 30.16
CA HIS A 82 1.88 12.32 30.96
C HIS A 82 0.78 12.89 30.04
N ILE A 83 -0.38 12.25 30.01
CA ILE A 83 -1.47 12.54 29.07
C ILE A 83 -2.72 12.89 29.86
N THR A 84 -3.32 14.05 29.57
CA THR A 84 -4.49 14.57 30.28
C THR A 84 -5.54 15.11 29.34
N SER A 85 -6.81 15.08 29.78
CA SER A 85 -7.91 15.78 29.12
C SER A 85 -8.13 17.12 29.80
N SER A 86 -8.28 18.19 29.01
CA SER A 86 -8.74 19.50 29.48
C SER A 86 -10.16 19.46 30.05
N HIS A 87 -10.98 18.49 29.62
CA HIS A 87 -12.37 18.31 30.04
C HIS A 87 -12.66 16.80 30.22
N PRO A 88 -12.25 16.18 31.35
CA PRO A 88 -12.41 14.75 31.61
C PRO A 88 -13.86 14.24 31.52
N GLN A 89 -14.83 15.13 31.73
CA GLN A 89 -16.27 14.86 31.60
C GLN A 89 -16.75 14.80 30.14
N ILE A 90 -15.98 15.30 29.17
CA ILE A 90 -16.26 15.21 27.72
C ILE A 90 -15.51 14.01 27.14
N ILE A 91 -14.19 13.95 27.36
CA ILE A 91 -13.33 12.84 26.95
C ILE A 91 -12.48 12.39 28.15
N ALA A 92 -12.55 11.11 28.49
CA ALA A 92 -11.68 10.50 29.50
C ALA A 92 -10.44 9.89 28.83
N VAL A 93 -9.31 9.91 29.54
CA VAL A 93 -8.06 9.26 29.16
C VAL A 93 -7.86 8.03 30.05
N ASP A 94 -7.75 6.86 29.43
CA ASP A 94 -7.23 5.64 30.05
C ASP A 94 -5.78 5.46 29.57
N ALA A 95 -4.82 5.82 30.43
CA ALA A 95 -3.40 5.79 30.08
C ALA A 95 -2.84 4.36 30.04
N ASP A 96 -3.32 3.48 30.94
CA ASP A 96 -2.84 2.10 31.09
C ASP A 96 -3.18 1.26 29.85
N ASN A 97 -4.43 1.37 29.37
CA ASN A 97 -4.86 0.72 28.13
C ASN A 97 -4.53 1.56 26.87
N SER A 98 -4.17 2.83 27.03
CA SER A 98 -3.91 3.80 25.96
C SER A 98 -5.15 4.02 25.07
N VAL A 99 -6.25 4.41 25.72
CA VAL A 99 -7.58 4.58 25.10
C VAL A 99 -8.21 5.93 25.51
N LEU A 100 -8.72 6.69 24.56
CA LEU A 100 -9.65 7.80 24.82
C LEU A 100 -11.08 7.28 24.83
N THR A 101 -11.97 7.79 25.69
CA THR A 101 -13.40 7.40 25.72
C THR A 101 -14.31 8.62 25.86
N GLY A 102 -15.29 8.76 24.98
CA GLY A 102 -16.32 9.81 25.04
C GLY A 102 -17.24 9.63 26.25
N LYS A 103 -17.50 10.72 26.98
CA LYS A 103 -18.31 10.73 28.21
C LYS A 103 -19.51 11.67 28.14
N SER A 104 -19.36 12.83 27.51
CA SER A 104 -20.49 13.71 27.15
C SER A 104 -20.18 14.48 25.85
N PRO A 105 -21.19 15.01 25.14
CA PRO A 105 -20.98 15.77 23.91
C PRO A 105 -20.18 17.05 24.15
N GLY A 106 -19.36 17.44 23.18
CA GLY A 106 -18.56 18.67 23.22
C GLY A 106 -17.20 18.53 22.54
N ARG A 107 -16.25 19.39 22.93
CA ARG A 107 -14.86 19.36 22.47
C ARG A 107 -13.91 19.38 23.65
N ALA A 108 -12.76 18.72 23.51
CA ALA A 108 -11.72 18.72 24.51
C ALA A 108 -10.33 18.65 23.87
N GLU A 109 -9.41 19.47 24.38
CA GLU A 109 -7.98 19.34 24.11
C GLU A 109 -7.41 18.20 24.97
N ILE A 110 -6.79 17.21 24.33
CA ILE A 110 -5.88 16.25 24.98
C ILE A 110 -4.49 16.88 25.00
N ARG A 111 -3.84 16.88 26.15
CA ARG A 111 -2.52 17.47 26.40
C ARG A 111 -1.50 16.39 26.69
N LEU A 112 -0.34 16.50 26.07
CA LEU A 112 0.81 15.64 26.22
C LEU A 112 1.94 16.42 26.88
N THR A 113 2.60 15.81 27.86
CA THR A 113 3.83 16.32 28.46
C THR A 113 4.82 15.17 28.60
N LEU A 114 6.00 15.33 27.99
CA LEU A 114 7.10 14.37 28.07
C LEU A 114 8.37 15.17 28.36
N SER A 115 8.85 15.11 29.61
CA SER A 115 9.86 16.04 30.12
C SER A 115 9.41 17.51 29.93
N ASP A 116 10.13 18.27 29.12
CA ASP A 116 9.92 19.68 28.78
C ASP A 116 9.17 19.90 27.46
N VAL A 117 8.94 18.85 26.65
CA VAL A 117 8.18 18.96 25.40
C VAL A 117 6.70 18.64 25.58
N HIS A 118 5.88 19.41 24.88
CA HIS A 118 4.43 19.34 24.94
C HIS A 118 3.82 19.23 23.53
N ASP A 119 2.71 18.52 23.44
CA ASP A 119 1.87 18.43 22.24
C ASP A 119 0.40 18.49 22.67
N ARG A 120 -0.50 18.83 21.73
CA ARG A 120 -1.94 18.90 21.97
C ARG A 120 -2.75 18.56 20.74
N VAL A 121 -3.87 17.88 20.96
CA VAL A 121 -4.81 17.49 19.91
C VAL A 121 -6.24 17.77 20.36
N GLU A 122 -7.04 18.40 19.51
CA GLU A 122 -8.47 18.54 19.73
C GLU A 122 -9.18 17.21 19.40
N VAL A 123 -10.07 16.79 20.29
CA VAL A 123 -10.94 15.63 20.15
C VAL A 123 -12.38 16.10 20.33
N THR A 124 -13.26 15.70 19.40
CA THR A 124 -14.69 16.03 19.46
C THR A 124 -15.51 14.80 19.82
N VAL A 125 -16.61 15.04 20.54
CA VAL A 125 -17.61 14.04 20.94
C VAL A 125 -18.98 14.59 20.54
N GLY A 126 -19.67 13.91 19.62
CA GLY A 126 -21.01 14.32 19.17
C GLY A 126 -22.13 13.97 20.16
N GLU A 127 -23.38 14.27 19.78
CA GLU A 127 -24.57 14.05 20.61
C GLU A 127 -25.19 12.66 20.44
N GLY A 128 -24.96 12.00 19.30
CA GLY A 128 -25.61 10.74 18.95
C GLY A 128 -24.73 9.52 19.15
N ARG A 129 -25.17 8.40 18.59
CA ARG A 129 -24.26 7.35 18.15
C ARG A 129 -24.34 7.29 16.63
N SER A 130 -23.21 7.36 15.97
CA SER A 130 -23.08 6.86 14.60
C SER A 130 -23.06 5.35 14.67
N GLU A 131 -24.24 4.78 14.92
CA GLU A 131 -24.48 3.37 14.71
C GLU A 131 -24.41 3.15 13.20
N MET A 132 -23.20 2.84 12.73
CA MET A 132 -22.99 1.96 11.60
C MET A 132 -23.66 0.63 11.96
N GLY A 133 -25.00 0.61 11.82
CA GLY A 133 -25.80 -0.58 12.01
C GLY A 133 -25.28 -1.69 11.10
N VAL A 134 -25.54 -2.95 11.45
CA VAL A 134 -24.85 -4.04 10.77
C VAL A 134 -25.31 -4.13 9.32
N ASN A 135 -24.46 -3.66 8.42
CA ASN A 135 -24.69 -3.60 6.97
C ASN A 135 -23.87 -4.71 6.29
N PHE A 136 -24.35 -5.22 5.15
CA PHE A 136 -23.76 -6.39 4.53
C PHE A 136 -22.33 -6.11 4.04
N SER A 137 -22.09 -4.97 3.38
CA SER A 137 -20.76 -4.58 2.88
C SER A 137 -19.73 -4.35 3.99
N PRO A 138 -19.92 -3.41 4.93
CA PRO A 138 -18.91 -3.11 5.92
C PRO A 138 -18.73 -4.22 6.95
N ASN A 139 -19.79 -4.90 7.39
CA ASN A 139 -19.67 -5.86 8.49
C ASN A 139 -19.54 -7.31 7.97
N VAL A 140 -20.56 -7.82 7.27
CA VAL A 140 -20.63 -9.25 6.92
C VAL A 140 -19.60 -9.63 5.87
N VAL A 141 -19.47 -8.85 4.78
CA VAL A 141 -18.46 -9.08 3.74
C VAL A 141 -17.04 -8.85 4.29
N SER A 142 -16.85 -7.92 5.23
CA SER A 142 -15.58 -7.81 5.96
C SER A 142 -15.27 -9.11 6.71
N ILE A 143 -16.19 -9.66 7.52
CA ILE A 143 -15.98 -10.93 8.23
C ILE A 143 -15.72 -12.08 7.26
N LEU A 144 -16.47 -12.19 6.16
CA LEU A 144 -16.22 -13.20 5.11
C LEU A 144 -14.83 -13.05 4.47
N THR A 145 -14.23 -11.85 4.50
CA THR A 145 -12.88 -11.55 3.99
C THR A 145 -11.81 -11.79 5.05
N THR A 146 -12.02 -11.36 6.30
CA THR A 146 -11.07 -11.58 7.39
C THR A 146 -10.94 -13.06 7.75
N LYS A 147 -12.05 -13.81 7.68
CA LYS A 147 -12.10 -15.27 7.86
C LYS A 147 -11.79 -16.07 6.57
N GLY A 148 -11.71 -15.41 5.42
CA GLY A 148 -11.25 -15.99 4.15
C GLY A 148 -12.30 -16.77 3.34
N CYS A 149 -13.57 -16.77 3.75
CA CYS A 149 -14.69 -17.41 3.06
C CYS A 149 -14.80 -17.01 1.59
N ASN A 150 -14.63 -15.71 1.28
CA ASN A 150 -14.68 -15.15 -0.08
C ASN A 150 -13.28 -15.01 -0.74
N GLY A 151 -12.27 -15.73 -0.23
CA GLY A 151 -10.95 -15.79 -0.85
C GLY A 151 -10.92 -16.71 -2.08
N ALA A 152 -9.91 -16.52 -2.94
CA ALA A 152 -9.73 -17.27 -4.19
C ALA A 152 -9.65 -18.80 -4.03
N GLY A 153 -9.17 -19.28 -2.88
CA GLY A 153 -9.12 -20.72 -2.54
C GLY A 153 -10.44 -21.30 -1.99
N CYS A 154 -11.48 -20.48 -1.80
CA CYS A 154 -12.76 -20.89 -1.22
C CYS A 154 -13.92 -20.41 -2.11
N HIS A 155 -14.93 -19.72 -1.58
CA HIS A 155 -16.11 -19.31 -2.34
C HIS A 155 -15.85 -18.13 -3.29
N GLY A 156 -14.77 -17.38 -3.10
CA GLY A 156 -14.30 -16.35 -4.05
C GLY A 156 -13.51 -16.88 -5.24
N SER A 157 -13.46 -18.20 -5.44
CA SER A 157 -12.86 -18.79 -6.64
C SER A 157 -13.70 -18.46 -7.89
N PRO A 158 -13.12 -18.51 -9.11
CA PRO A 158 -13.88 -18.32 -10.34
C PRO A 158 -15.10 -19.27 -10.51
N ALA A 159 -15.09 -20.43 -9.85
CA ALA A 159 -16.17 -21.41 -9.86
C ALA A 159 -17.03 -21.42 -8.56
N GLY A 160 -16.62 -20.68 -7.53
CA GLY A 160 -17.14 -20.86 -6.17
C GLY A 160 -16.77 -22.22 -5.57
N GLN A 161 -17.64 -22.74 -4.69
CA GLN A 161 -17.61 -24.13 -4.19
C GLN A 161 -19.05 -24.66 -4.09
N ASN A 162 -19.32 -25.84 -4.65
CA ASN A 162 -20.62 -26.53 -4.54
C ASN A 162 -21.83 -25.61 -4.86
N GLY A 163 -21.75 -24.89 -5.99
CA GLY A 163 -22.77 -23.94 -6.44
C GLY A 163 -22.80 -22.59 -5.71
N PHE A 164 -22.04 -22.40 -4.64
CA PHE A 164 -21.93 -21.12 -3.93
C PHE A 164 -20.66 -20.38 -4.32
N LYS A 165 -20.85 -19.31 -5.09
CA LYS A 165 -19.81 -18.43 -5.57
C LYS A 165 -20.04 -17.03 -5.02
N LEU A 166 -19.09 -16.54 -4.24
CA LEU A 166 -18.96 -15.14 -3.89
C LEU A 166 -18.00 -14.47 -4.87
N SER A 167 -18.02 -13.15 -4.90
CA SER A 167 -17.02 -12.29 -5.51
C SER A 167 -15.71 -12.41 -4.73
N LEU A 168 -14.59 -12.23 -5.43
CA LEU A 168 -13.27 -12.29 -4.80
C LEU A 168 -13.11 -11.11 -3.83
N PHE A 169 -12.96 -11.42 -2.54
CA PHE A 169 -12.81 -10.44 -1.45
C PHE A 169 -13.95 -9.39 -1.34
N GLY A 170 -15.17 -9.68 -1.81
CA GLY A 170 -16.33 -8.80 -1.63
C GLY A 170 -16.51 -7.71 -2.69
N TYR A 171 -15.83 -7.85 -3.83
CA TYR A 171 -15.86 -6.93 -4.97
C TYR A 171 -17.26 -6.67 -5.59
N ASP A 172 -18.18 -7.65 -5.60
CA ASP A 172 -19.58 -7.45 -6.01
C ASP A 172 -20.50 -7.74 -4.83
N ILE A 173 -20.58 -6.76 -3.94
CA ILE A 173 -21.42 -6.74 -2.74
C ILE A 173 -22.87 -7.12 -3.08
N GLY A 174 -23.41 -6.60 -4.19
CA GLY A 174 -24.79 -6.83 -4.60
C GLY A 174 -25.04 -8.28 -5.04
N ALA A 175 -24.11 -8.87 -5.78
CA ALA A 175 -24.19 -10.29 -6.15
C ALA A 175 -23.96 -11.21 -4.94
N ASP A 176 -23.03 -10.87 -4.05
CA ASP A 176 -22.73 -11.63 -2.84
C ASP A 176 -23.92 -11.65 -1.88
N HIS A 177 -24.59 -10.51 -1.73
CA HIS A 177 -25.82 -10.39 -0.97
C HIS A 177 -26.93 -11.26 -1.55
N ARG A 178 -27.21 -11.13 -2.86
CA ARG A 178 -28.21 -11.97 -3.53
C ARG A 178 -27.86 -13.45 -3.42
N MET A 179 -26.60 -13.84 -3.57
CA MET A 179 -26.15 -15.23 -3.47
C MET A 179 -26.24 -15.79 -2.03
N ILE A 180 -26.12 -14.94 -1.00
CA ILE A 180 -26.29 -15.34 0.40
C ILE A 180 -27.77 -15.37 0.82
N VAL A 181 -28.55 -14.34 0.49
CA VAL A 181 -29.92 -14.16 1.00
C VAL A 181 -30.98 -14.84 0.12
N GLN A 182 -30.78 -14.88 -1.20
CA GLN A 182 -31.76 -15.38 -2.18
C GLN A 182 -31.26 -16.65 -2.89
N GLY A 183 -29.95 -16.77 -3.10
CA GLY A 183 -29.33 -17.84 -3.86
C GLY A 183 -29.57 -19.24 -3.28
N HIS A 184 -29.99 -20.17 -4.14
CA HIS A 184 -30.42 -21.53 -3.77
C HIS A 184 -31.62 -21.50 -2.82
N ASP A 185 -32.66 -20.78 -3.21
CA ASP A 185 -33.95 -20.66 -2.49
C ASP A 185 -33.78 -20.18 -1.04
N GLY A 186 -32.87 -19.21 -0.85
CA GLY A 186 -32.59 -18.58 0.44
C GLY A 186 -32.01 -19.48 1.54
N ARG A 187 -31.71 -20.77 1.25
CA ARG A 187 -31.35 -21.87 2.19
C ARG A 187 -30.16 -21.66 3.14
N ARG A 188 -29.57 -20.47 3.14
CA ARG A 188 -28.30 -20.08 3.77
C ARG A 188 -28.51 -19.18 4.97
N VAL A 189 -29.56 -18.37 4.90
CA VAL A 189 -30.05 -17.48 5.96
C VAL A 189 -31.36 -18.04 6.51
N ASN A 190 -31.62 -17.80 7.78
CA ASN A 190 -32.94 -17.98 8.39
C ASN A 190 -33.15 -16.75 9.28
N LEU A 191 -34.17 -15.95 8.97
CA LEU A 191 -34.39 -14.66 9.62
C LEU A 191 -35.25 -14.77 10.89
N GLU A 192 -36.08 -15.82 10.98
CA GLU A 192 -36.85 -16.17 12.19
C GLU A 192 -35.95 -16.79 13.27
N HIS A 193 -34.95 -17.56 12.83
CA HIS A 193 -34.00 -18.30 13.64
C HIS A 193 -32.57 -18.11 13.10
N PRO A 194 -31.94 -16.95 13.35
CA PRO A 194 -30.58 -16.63 12.90
C PRO A 194 -29.58 -17.74 13.19
N GLU A 195 -29.65 -18.38 14.36
CA GLU A 195 -28.75 -19.44 14.81
C GLU A 195 -28.80 -20.70 13.93
N ARG A 196 -29.86 -20.88 13.14
CA ARG A 196 -30.02 -22.00 12.20
C ARG A 196 -29.39 -21.73 10.84
N SER A 197 -29.03 -20.49 10.53
CA SER A 197 -28.42 -20.07 9.27
C SER A 197 -27.13 -20.86 8.99
N LEU A 198 -27.01 -21.40 7.77
CA LEU A 198 -25.76 -22.03 7.33
C LEU A 198 -24.59 -21.03 7.25
N LEU A 199 -24.90 -19.74 7.12
CA LEU A 199 -23.92 -18.65 7.17
C LEU A 199 -23.19 -18.56 8.52
N LEU A 200 -23.87 -18.86 9.64
CA LEU A 200 -23.25 -18.97 10.97
C LEU A 200 -22.74 -20.39 11.23
N ARG A 201 -23.59 -21.41 11.00
CA ARG A 201 -23.32 -22.79 11.45
C ARG A 201 -22.15 -23.48 10.74
N LYS A 202 -21.77 -23.05 9.53
CA LYS A 202 -20.60 -23.61 8.84
C LYS A 202 -19.29 -23.02 9.37
N PRO A 203 -19.09 -21.69 9.45
CA PRO A 203 -17.91 -21.12 10.10
C PRO A 203 -17.69 -21.51 11.56
N THR A 204 -18.75 -21.72 12.36
CA THR A 204 -18.62 -22.24 13.74
C THR A 204 -18.39 -23.75 13.84
N PHE A 205 -18.46 -24.44 12.69
CA PHE A 205 -18.40 -25.91 12.56
C PHE A 205 -19.54 -26.67 13.27
N GLN A 206 -20.66 -25.99 13.59
CA GLN A 206 -21.93 -26.61 13.97
C GLN A 206 -22.59 -27.41 12.81
N VAL A 207 -22.08 -27.24 11.59
CA VAL A 207 -22.28 -28.10 10.42
C VAL A 207 -20.92 -28.27 9.76
N ALA A 208 -20.50 -29.53 9.55
CA ALA A 208 -19.21 -29.84 8.93
C ALA A 208 -19.05 -29.17 7.55
N HIS A 209 -17.88 -28.57 7.32
CA HIS A 209 -17.58 -27.83 6.11
C HIS A 209 -16.09 -27.94 5.74
N GLY A 210 -15.78 -27.99 4.44
CA GLY A 210 -14.39 -28.11 3.95
C GLY A 210 -13.48 -26.92 4.31
N GLY A 211 -14.05 -25.79 4.73
CA GLY A 211 -13.29 -24.65 5.27
C GLY A 211 -12.89 -24.77 6.75
N GLY A 212 -13.31 -25.81 7.47
CA GLY A 212 -13.05 -25.96 8.91
C GLY A 212 -13.84 -24.98 9.79
N ARG A 213 -13.43 -24.85 11.06
CA ARG A 213 -13.89 -23.77 11.97
C ARG A 213 -13.08 -22.49 11.68
N LEU A 214 -13.77 -21.34 11.70
CA LEU A 214 -13.21 -20.02 11.42
C LEU A 214 -13.45 -19.00 12.54
N PHE A 215 -14.51 -19.19 13.33
CA PHE A 215 -14.82 -18.44 14.55
C PHE A 215 -15.72 -19.28 15.47
N ASP A 216 -15.91 -18.83 16.71
CA ASP A 216 -16.67 -19.52 17.74
C ASP A 216 -18.07 -18.90 17.91
N VAL A 217 -18.96 -19.54 18.70
CA VAL A 217 -20.38 -19.14 18.81
C VAL A 217 -20.56 -17.90 19.69
N ASP A 218 -19.59 -17.66 20.56
CA ASP A 218 -19.42 -16.55 21.51
C ASP A 218 -18.46 -15.46 20.97
N SER A 219 -18.26 -15.40 19.65
CA SER A 219 -17.39 -14.41 19.00
C SER A 219 -18.16 -13.19 18.49
N GLU A 220 -17.51 -12.03 18.49
CA GLU A 220 -18.02 -10.78 17.89
C GLU A 220 -18.45 -10.98 16.42
N GLU A 221 -17.79 -11.87 15.68
CA GLU A 221 -18.14 -12.17 14.29
C GLU A 221 -19.43 -13.00 14.15
N TYR A 222 -19.71 -13.87 15.13
CA TYR A 222 -20.99 -14.57 15.23
C TYR A 222 -22.10 -13.59 15.62
N GLU A 223 -21.88 -12.77 16.65
CA GLU A 223 -22.84 -11.75 17.09
C GLU A 223 -23.16 -10.76 15.96
N THR A 224 -22.14 -10.26 15.26
CA THR A 224 -22.30 -9.34 14.11
C THR A 224 -23.14 -9.96 12.99
N ILE A 225 -22.80 -11.18 12.53
CA ILE A 225 -23.58 -11.83 11.46
C ILE A 225 -25.00 -12.18 11.96
N SER A 226 -25.17 -12.55 13.23
CA SER A 226 -26.47 -12.78 13.86
C SER A 226 -27.32 -11.50 13.89
N SER A 227 -26.76 -10.36 14.30
CA SER A 227 -27.43 -9.06 14.30
C SER A 227 -27.84 -8.61 12.90
N TRP A 228 -27.01 -8.85 11.87
CA TRP A 228 -27.39 -8.60 10.47
C TRP A 228 -28.57 -9.46 10.01
N LEU A 229 -28.61 -10.74 10.40
CA LEU A 229 -29.73 -11.64 10.12
C LEU A 229 -31.00 -11.18 10.87
N GLN A 230 -30.87 -10.72 12.11
CA GLN A 230 -31.96 -10.15 12.91
C GLN A 230 -32.49 -8.84 12.31
N SER A 231 -31.63 -8.00 11.72
CA SER A 231 -32.04 -6.81 10.95
C SER A 231 -32.52 -7.15 9.52
N GLY A 232 -33.11 -8.33 9.34
CA GLY A 232 -33.74 -8.76 8.08
C GLY A 232 -32.78 -9.08 6.93
N ALA A 233 -31.48 -9.20 7.20
CA ALA A 233 -30.43 -9.46 6.19
C ALA A 233 -30.47 -8.49 4.99
N ILE A 234 -30.69 -7.19 5.24
CA ILE A 234 -30.66 -6.14 4.20
C ILE A 234 -29.27 -6.05 3.53
N LEU A 235 -29.20 -5.40 2.35
CA LEU A 235 -27.94 -5.15 1.64
C LEU A 235 -27.13 -4.10 2.42
N ASP A 236 -27.22 -2.84 2.03
CA ASP A 236 -26.70 -1.72 2.78
C ASP A 236 -27.83 -0.67 2.83
N GLY A 237 -28.12 -0.14 4.02
CA GLY A 237 -29.02 0.98 4.19
C GLY A 237 -28.35 2.30 3.79
N SER A 238 -29.11 3.41 3.81
CA SER A 238 -28.56 4.77 3.67
C SER A 238 -27.83 5.26 4.94
N GLY A 239 -27.14 4.34 5.63
CA GLY A 239 -26.45 4.58 6.90
C GLY A 239 -25.02 5.07 6.73
N VAL A 240 -24.37 5.28 7.87
CA VAL A 240 -22.96 5.68 7.95
C VAL A 240 -22.06 4.55 7.42
N ARG A 241 -21.13 4.87 6.51
CA ARG A 241 -20.18 3.92 5.89
C ARG A 241 -18.72 4.26 6.22
N LEU A 242 -17.83 3.28 6.14
CA LEU A 242 -16.37 3.51 6.19
C LEU A 242 -15.87 4.05 4.84
N GLU A 243 -15.28 5.24 4.84
CA GLU A 243 -14.73 5.85 3.62
C GLU A 243 -13.23 5.62 3.49
N LYS A 244 -12.48 5.71 4.60
CA LYS A 244 -11.03 5.53 4.65
C LYS A 244 -10.64 4.77 5.91
N LEU A 245 -9.74 3.79 5.76
CA LEU A 245 -9.03 3.18 6.87
C LEU A 245 -7.64 3.83 7.00
N GLU A 246 -7.21 4.14 8.22
CA GLU A 246 -5.88 4.63 8.54
C GLU A 246 -5.22 3.70 9.56
N LEU A 247 -3.90 3.52 9.47
CA LEU A 247 -3.11 2.71 10.38
C LEU A 247 -1.94 3.52 10.90
N HIS A 248 -1.84 3.63 12.22
CA HIS A 248 -0.89 4.49 12.91
C HIS A 248 0.01 3.65 13.82
N PRO A 249 1.33 3.88 13.86
CA PRO A 249 2.07 4.83 13.03
C PRO A 249 2.32 4.33 11.59
N VAL A 250 2.38 5.26 10.64
CA VAL A 250 2.49 4.98 9.18
C VAL A 250 3.87 4.48 8.75
N GLU A 251 4.92 4.91 9.45
CA GLU A 251 6.29 4.35 9.38
C GLU A 251 6.79 4.16 10.81
N ARG A 252 7.52 3.08 11.07
CA ARG A 252 8.14 2.83 12.37
C ARG A 252 9.46 2.09 12.24
N ILE A 253 10.48 2.52 12.96
CA ILE A 253 11.77 1.86 13.02
C ILE A 253 12.00 1.32 14.44
N LEU A 254 12.20 0.00 14.55
CA LEU A 254 12.42 -0.69 15.82
C LEU A 254 13.91 -1.05 15.97
N ALA A 255 14.50 -0.70 17.11
CA ALA A 255 15.90 -0.97 17.42
C ALA A 255 16.02 -2.22 18.31
N GLY A 256 16.39 -3.34 17.70
CA GLY A 256 16.50 -4.66 18.34
C GLY A 256 15.41 -5.65 17.96
N VAL A 257 15.64 -6.92 18.28
CA VAL A 257 14.71 -8.04 18.10
C VAL A 257 13.91 -8.27 19.39
N GLY A 258 12.64 -8.64 19.27
CA GLY A 258 11.73 -8.81 20.42
C GLY A 258 11.10 -7.50 20.91
N ILE A 259 11.38 -6.36 20.26
CA ILE A 259 10.76 -5.07 20.56
C ILE A 259 9.31 -5.09 20.09
N GLY A 260 8.40 -4.69 20.99
CA GLY A 260 6.99 -4.50 20.71
C GLY A 260 6.68 -3.11 20.17
N GLN A 261 5.63 -2.99 19.36
CA GLN A 261 5.01 -1.72 18.98
C GLN A 261 3.50 -1.92 18.87
N ARG A 262 2.70 -1.10 19.55
CA ARG A 262 1.24 -1.10 19.36
C ARG A 262 0.88 -0.32 18.10
N LEU A 263 -0.12 -0.78 17.38
CA LEU A 263 -0.79 -0.04 16.30
C LEU A 263 -2.12 0.51 16.79
N ALA A 264 -2.55 1.64 16.24
CA ALA A 264 -3.92 2.10 16.29
C ALA A 264 -4.49 2.14 14.87
N ALA A 265 -5.62 1.47 14.63
CA ALA A 265 -6.35 1.58 13.36
C ALA A 265 -7.58 2.47 13.56
N MET A 266 -7.79 3.42 12.64
CA MET A 266 -8.89 4.37 12.73
C MET A 266 -9.61 4.44 11.39
N GLY A 267 -10.93 4.22 11.42
CA GLY A 267 -11.80 4.45 10.29
C GLY A 267 -12.35 5.87 10.27
N ARG A 268 -12.35 6.53 9.11
CA ARG A 268 -13.09 7.78 8.87
C ARG A 268 -14.40 7.48 8.16
N LEU A 269 -15.48 8.02 8.68
CA LEU A 269 -16.85 7.68 8.30
C LEU A 269 -17.50 8.80 7.47
N SER A 270 -18.53 8.44 6.69
CA SER A 270 -19.20 9.35 5.73
C SER A 270 -20.04 10.47 6.35
N ASP A 271 -20.15 10.51 7.67
CA ASP A 271 -20.77 11.58 8.46
C ASP A 271 -19.71 12.54 9.05
N GLY A 272 -18.43 12.33 8.76
CA GLY A 272 -17.31 13.08 9.31
C GLY A 272 -16.81 12.58 10.67
N THR A 273 -17.39 11.52 11.22
CA THR A 273 -16.94 10.91 12.49
C THR A 273 -15.81 9.89 12.27
N THR A 274 -15.21 9.43 13.37
CA THR A 274 -14.15 8.42 13.39
C THR A 274 -14.55 7.24 14.26
N ARG A 275 -14.21 6.02 13.81
CA ARG A 275 -14.36 4.77 14.55
C ARG A 275 -12.99 4.15 14.83
N ASP A 276 -12.77 3.68 16.04
CA ASP A 276 -11.64 2.81 16.34
C ASP A 276 -11.85 1.44 15.70
N MET A 277 -10.88 1.02 14.90
CA MET A 277 -10.91 -0.28 14.21
C MET A 277 -9.73 -1.16 14.61
N THR A 278 -9.01 -0.82 15.68
CA THR A 278 -7.77 -1.49 16.13
C THR A 278 -7.94 -2.98 16.43
N ARG A 279 -9.15 -3.43 16.76
CA ARG A 279 -9.51 -4.86 16.93
C ARG A 279 -10.42 -5.40 15.83
N GLU A 280 -10.92 -4.54 14.93
CA GLU A 280 -11.88 -4.88 13.86
C GLU A 280 -11.19 -5.19 12.51
N VAL A 281 -9.88 -4.93 12.40
CA VAL A 281 -9.10 -5.12 11.17
C VAL A 281 -8.32 -6.43 11.19
N ARG A 282 -8.22 -7.09 10.03
CA ARG A 282 -7.26 -8.18 9.83
C ARG A 282 -5.87 -7.63 9.53
N TYR A 283 -4.95 -7.85 10.46
CA TYR A 283 -3.52 -7.59 10.26
C TYR A 283 -2.83 -8.70 9.45
N LEU A 284 -1.89 -8.30 8.60
CA LEU A 284 -1.00 -9.15 7.81
C LEU A 284 0.40 -8.52 7.81
N SER A 285 1.47 -9.34 7.90
CA SER A 285 2.84 -8.90 7.63
C SER A 285 3.31 -9.46 6.30
N ALA A 286 3.91 -8.63 5.45
CA ALA A 286 4.47 -9.02 4.15
C ALA A 286 5.66 -9.98 4.32
N ASP A 287 6.59 -9.64 5.21
CA ASP A 287 7.68 -10.52 5.66
C ASP A 287 7.65 -10.69 7.19
N LYS A 288 7.38 -11.93 7.62
CA LYS A 288 7.31 -12.37 9.01
C LYS A 288 8.68 -12.64 9.65
N ALA A 289 9.74 -12.79 8.84
CA ALA A 289 11.12 -12.91 9.34
C ALA A 289 11.67 -11.56 9.82
N VAL A 290 11.17 -10.44 9.28
CA VAL A 290 11.46 -9.09 9.77
C VAL A 290 10.59 -8.76 10.99
N ALA A 291 9.25 -8.82 10.86
CA ALA A 291 8.33 -8.55 11.96
C ALA A 291 7.01 -9.34 11.86
N THR A 292 6.48 -9.76 13.00
CA THR A 292 5.14 -10.34 13.14
C THR A 292 4.16 -9.34 13.74
N VAL A 293 2.87 -9.50 13.50
CA VAL A 293 1.79 -8.70 14.09
C VAL A 293 0.69 -9.62 14.62
N SER A 294 0.12 -9.28 15.77
CA SER A 294 -0.97 -10.02 16.42
C SER A 294 -2.36 -9.53 15.97
N PRO A 295 -3.46 -10.26 16.25
CA PRO A 295 -4.82 -9.80 15.97
C PRO A 295 -5.18 -8.47 16.65
N GLU A 296 -4.60 -8.20 17.82
CA GLU A 296 -4.82 -7.02 18.65
C GLU A 296 -3.93 -5.82 18.25
N GLY A 297 -3.34 -5.86 17.05
CA GLY A 297 -2.51 -4.78 16.51
C GLY A 297 -1.12 -4.66 17.11
N THR A 298 -0.62 -5.65 17.84
CA THR A 298 0.74 -5.58 18.42
C THR A 298 1.78 -6.18 17.48
N ILE A 299 2.70 -5.36 17.01
CA ILE A 299 3.90 -5.77 16.26
C ILE A 299 4.94 -6.32 17.25
N ALA A 300 5.69 -7.33 16.83
CA ALA A 300 6.92 -7.79 17.48
C ALA A 300 8.03 -7.99 16.42
N SER A 301 9.19 -7.35 16.61
CA SER A 301 10.35 -7.48 15.72
C SER A 301 11.01 -8.87 15.82
N ARG A 302 11.49 -9.39 14.68
CA ARG A 302 12.04 -10.76 14.55
C ARG A 302 13.43 -10.81 13.94
N GLY A 303 13.76 -9.91 13.01
CA GLY A 303 15.05 -9.87 12.34
C GLY A 303 15.25 -8.56 11.58
N ARG A 304 16.51 -8.23 11.26
CA ARG A 304 16.85 -6.99 10.54
C ARG A 304 16.19 -6.95 9.16
N GLY A 305 15.65 -5.80 8.79
CA GLY A 305 15.09 -5.60 7.44
C GLY A 305 14.03 -4.51 7.39
N LEU A 306 13.21 -4.56 6.34
CA LEU A 306 12.07 -3.68 6.11
C LEU A 306 10.88 -4.53 5.65
N THR A 307 9.74 -4.36 6.29
CA THR A 307 8.49 -5.07 5.98
C THR A 307 7.30 -4.11 6.02
N THR A 308 6.16 -4.53 5.48
CA THR A 308 4.92 -3.76 5.54
C THR A 308 3.89 -4.56 6.33
N ILE A 309 3.34 -3.94 7.37
CA ILE A 309 2.15 -4.41 8.06
C ILE A 309 0.93 -3.81 7.33
N THR A 310 -0.05 -4.64 7.03
CA THR A 310 -1.27 -4.28 6.31
C THR A 310 -2.49 -4.60 7.18
N ALA A 311 -3.30 -3.59 7.48
CA ALA A 311 -4.62 -3.73 8.09
C ALA A 311 -5.72 -3.74 7.01
N ARG A 312 -6.78 -4.53 7.20
CA ARG A 312 -7.92 -4.60 6.27
C ARG A 312 -9.25 -4.77 7.01
N ALA A 313 -10.23 -3.97 6.64
CA ALA A 313 -11.64 -4.13 7.00
C ALA A 313 -12.52 -3.45 5.94
N MET A 314 -13.76 -3.91 5.75
CA MET A 314 -14.80 -3.21 4.97
C MET A 314 -14.39 -2.86 3.52
N GLY A 315 -13.56 -3.70 2.88
CA GLY A 315 -13.02 -3.42 1.54
C GLY A 315 -11.95 -2.31 1.48
N LYS A 316 -11.51 -1.77 2.62
CA LYS A 316 -10.43 -0.77 2.74
C LYS A 316 -9.14 -1.41 3.22
N VAL A 317 -8.01 -0.82 2.83
CA VAL A 317 -6.66 -1.23 3.22
C VAL A 317 -5.95 -0.06 3.91
N ALA A 318 -5.11 -0.35 4.91
CA ALA A 318 -4.16 0.61 5.45
C ALA A 318 -2.82 -0.09 5.73
N THR A 319 -1.73 0.66 5.66
CA THR A 319 -0.37 0.12 5.76
C THR A 319 0.50 0.89 6.74
N SER A 320 1.40 0.16 7.40
CA SER A 320 2.45 0.68 8.27
C SER A 320 3.77 0.05 7.83
N GLN A 321 4.75 0.88 7.47
CA GLN A 321 6.07 0.40 7.08
C GLN A 321 6.94 0.19 8.32
N VAL A 322 7.37 -1.04 8.57
CA VAL A 322 8.14 -1.42 9.77
C VAL A 322 9.57 -1.79 9.37
N GLY A 323 10.52 -0.97 9.80
CA GLY A 323 11.95 -1.27 9.75
C GLY A 323 12.44 -1.88 11.06
N VAL A 324 13.40 -2.80 10.98
CA VAL A 324 14.08 -3.38 12.14
C VAL A 324 15.59 -3.26 11.95
N ILE A 325 16.26 -2.64 12.92
CA ILE A 325 17.70 -2.33 12.92
C ILE A 325 18.33 -2.73 14.26
N ASP A 326 19.66 -2.85 14.34
CA ASP A 326 20.32 -3.27 15.58
C ASP A 326 20.37 -2.16 16.64
N LYS A 327 20.63 -0.92 16.22
CA LYS A 327 20.61 0.30 17.05
C LYS A 327 20.28 1.53 16.17
N PRO A 328 19.76 2.63 16.72
CA PRO A 328 19.56 3.88 15.99
C PRO A 328 20.87 4.53 15.51
N ALA A 329 20.76 5.54 14.64
CA ALA A 329 21.89 6.33 14.20
C ALA A 329 22.33 7.32 15.30
N GLY A 330 23.58 7.20 15.75
CA GLY A 330 24.16 8.09 16.77
C GLY A 330 24.92 9.27 16.17
N ASN A 331 25.66 9.97 17.04
CA ASN A 331 26.61 11.03 16.65
C ASN A 331 27.79 10.50 15.81
N ASP A 332 28.00 9.17 15.81
CA ASP A 332 28.99 8.47 14.97
C ASP A 332 28.52 8.25 13.52
N PHE A 333 27.24 8.49 13.21
CA PHE A 333 26.72 8.36 11.85
C PHE A 333 27.25 9.53 10.99
N PRO A 334 27.82 9.28 9.79
CA PRO A 334 28.50 10.32 9.06
C PRO A 334 27.50 11.34 8.51
N SER A 335 27.87 12.63 8.54
CA SER A 335 27.10 13.69 7.89
C SER A 335 27.46 13.75 6.40
N PHE A 336 26.45 13.80 5.54
CA PHE A 336 26.61 13.94 4.09
C PHE A 336 25.88 15.19 3.64
N LYS A 337 26.55 16.03 2.85
CA LYS A 337 25.89 17.09 2.09
C LYS A 337 25.42 16.49 0.78
N GLY A 338 24.10 16.47 0.55
CA GLY A 338 23.53 16.13 -0.75
C GLY A 338 23.90 17.16 -1.82
N ASN A 339 23.98 16.74 -3.07
CA ASN A 339 24.15 17.61 -4.22
C ASN A 339 22.79 18.14 -4.74
N ASN A 340 21.70 17.44 -4.38
CA ASN A 340 20.33 17.71 -4.78
C ASN A 340 19.34 17.09 -3.76
N PHE A 341 18.04 17.35 -3.91
CA PHE A 341 16.99 16.85 -3.00
C PHE A 341 16.83 15.32 -2.97
N VAL A 342 17.22 14.60 -4.04
CA VAL A 342 17.16 13.13 -4.08
C VAL A 342 18.23 12.53 -3.16
N ASP A 343 19.45 13.09 -3.18
CA ASP A 343 20.52 12.72 -2.25
C ASP A 343 20.06 12.91 -0.80
N GLU A 344 19.38 14.02 -0.49
CA GLU A 344 18.86 14.30 0.86
C GLU A 344 17.83 13.26 1.32
N LEU A 345 16.88 12.89 0.44
CA LEU A 345 15.89 11.83 0.73
C LEU A 345 16.56 10.45 0.92
N VAL A 346 17.56 10.13 0.10
CA VAL A 346 18.32 8.88 0.21
C VAL A 346 19.12 8.84 1.51
N PHE A 347 19.89 9.89 1.84
CA PHE A 347 20.66 9.95 3.08
C PHE A 347 19.76 9.96 4.34
N ALA A 348 18.58 10.59 4.28
CA ALA A 348 17.60 10.54 5.36
C ALA A 348 17.09 9.10 5.60
N LYS A 349 16.77 8.35 4.54
CA LYS A 349 16.34 6.94 4.68
C LYS A 349 17.48 6.02 5.12
N LEU A 350 18.70 6.23 4.63
CA LEU A 350 19.90 5.50 5.06
C LEU A 350 20.19 5.75 6.55
N ARG A 351 20.08 7.00 7.04
CA ARG A 351 20.19 7.33 8.47
C ARG A 351 19.08 6.67 9.29
N LYS A 352 17.81 6.74 8.87
CA LYS A 352 16.69 6.03 9.54
C LYS A 352 16.94 4.53 9.67
N MET A 353 17.50 3.89 8.64
CA MET A 353 17.83 2.46 8.66
C MET A 353 19.21 2.13 9.28
N ASN A 354 19.93 3.15 9.80
CA ASN A 354 21.33 3.06 10.26
C ASN A 354 22.28 2.34 9.28
N VAL A 355 22.05 2.53 7.98
CA VAL A 355 22.93 2.05 6.92
C VAL A 355 23.93 3.16 6.62
N ARG A 356 25.20 2.95 6.99
CA ARG A 356 26.27 3.89 6.62
C ARG A 356 26.41 3.93 5.09
N PRO A 357 26.30 5.10 4.44
CA PRO A 357 26.55 5.22 3.01
C PRO A 357 28.00 4.86 2.67
N ALA A 358 28.23 4.43 1.43
CA ALA A 358 29.58 4.16 0.93
C ALA A 358 30.44 5.44 0.93
N PRO A 359 31.78 5.32 1.11
CA PRO A 359 32.68 6.45 0.89
C PRO A 359 32.61 6.91 -0.58
N LEU A 360 33.03 8.15 -0.83
CA LEU A 360 33.18 8.65 -2.20
C LEU A 360 34.20 7.77 -2.95
N SER A 361 33.84 7.30 -4.14
CA SER A 361 34.71 6.47 -4.99
C SER A 361 36.00 7.21 -5.38
N SER A 362 37.04 6.46 -5.74
CA SER A 362 38.24 7.07 -6.36
C SER A 362 37.89 7.74 -7.71
N ASP A 363 38.82 8.51 -8.27
CA ASP A 363 38.61 9.15 -9.58
C ASP A 363 38.68 8.13 -10.73
N GLU A 364 39.51 7.09 -10.61
CA GLU A 364 39.60 5.97 -11.55
C GLU A 364 38.31 5.13 -11.54
N GLU A 365 37.74 4.90 -10.36
CA GLU A 365 36.43 4.28 -10.23
C GLU A 365 35.32 5.17 -10.80
N PHE A 366 35.35 6.47 -10.49
CA PHE A 366 34.33 7.42 -10.92
C PHE A 366 34.30 7.54 -12.44
N VAL A 367 35.43 7.77 -13.09
CA VAL A 367 35.52 7.93 -14.56
C VAL A 367 35.03 6.66 -15.27
N ARG A 368 35.37 5.47 -14.75
CA ARG A 368 34.86 4.21 -15.33
C ARG A 368 33.34 4.09 -15.18
N ARG A 369 32.78 4.39 -14.00
CA ARG A 369 31.34 4.24 -13.72
C ARG A 369 30.53 5.26 -14.52
N VAL A 370 30.90 6.55 -14.46
CA VAL A 370 30.13 7.63 -15.11
C VAL A 370 30.08 7.50 -16.65
N TYR A 371 31.14 7.02 -17.30
CA TYR A 371 31.11 6.71 -18.74
C TYR A 371 30.15 5.55 -19.06
N LEU A 372 30.12 4.50 -18.24
CA LEU A 372 29.21 3.37 -18.42
C LEU A 372 27.76 3.75 -18.14
N ASP A 373 27.50 4.57 -17.13
CA ASP A 373 26.14 4.95 -16.71
C ASP A 373 25.54 6.07 -17.59
N ALA A 374 26.36 7.05 -18.03
CA ALA A 374 25.89 8.13 -18.90
C ALA A 374 25.84 7.72 -20.38
N ILE A 375 26.93 7.15 -20.93
CA ILE A 375 27.05 6.89 -22.38
C ILE A 375 27.14 5.40 -22.76
N GLY A 376 27.19 4.48 -21.78
CA GLY A 376 27.25 3.03 -22.05
C GLY A 376 28.59 2.52 -22.58
N TRP A 377 29.64 3.33 -22.57
CA TRP A 377 30.96 3.02 -23.13
C TRP A 377 32.02 3.01 -22.02
N LEU A 378 33.24 2.59 -22.37
CA LEU A 378 34.41 2.77 -21.51
C LEU A 378 35.17 4.04 -21.93
N PRO A 379 35.77 4.77 -20.98
CA PRO A 379 36.69 5.85 -21.33
C PRO A 379 37.96 5.27 -21.96
N THR A 380 38.54 6.01 -22.90
CA THR A 380 39.89 5.77 -23.41
C THR A 380 40.95 6.02 -22.31
N SER A 381 42.15 5.50 -22.50
CA SER A 381 43.28 5.75 -21.59
C SER A 381 43.63 7.24 -21.47
N GLU A 382 43.38 8.02 -22.51
CA GLU A 382 43.62 9.47 -22.53
C GLU A 382 42.55 10.24 -21.75
N GLU A 383 41.26 9.93 -21.95
CA GLU A 383 40.15 10.50 -21.16
C GLU A 383 40.28 10.17 -19.65
N VAL A 384 40.76 8.97 -19.30
CA VAL A 384 41.09 8.62 -17.91
C VAL A 384 42.25 9.49 -17.39
N HIS A 385 43.32 9.64 -18.17
CA HIS A 385 44.50 10.40 -17.75
C HIS A 385 44.20 11.91 -17.62
N GLU A 386 43.39 12.49 -18.51
CA GLU A 386 42.88 13.86 -18.38
C GLU A 386 42.11 14.02 -17.06
N PHE A 387 41.10 13.18 -16.83
CA PHE A 387 40.22 13.32 -15.69
C PHE A 387 40.92 13.08 -14.33
N VAL A 388 41.81 12.08 -14.24
CA VAL A 388 42.54 11.78 -13.01
C VAL A 388 43.48 12.93 -12.64
N ASN A 389 44.19 13.50 -13.63
CA ASN A 389 45.12 14.61 -13.39
C ASN A 389 44.45 16.00 -13.32
N ASP A 390 43.19 16.17 -13.74
CA ASP A 390 42.48 17.44 -13.53
C ASP A 390 42.37 17.75 -12.03
N THR A 391 42.77 18.96 -11.66
CA THR A 391 42.77 19.49 -10.29
C THR A 391 41.78 20.62 -10.10
N GLN A 392 41.10 21.06 -11.16
CA GLN A 392 40.15 22.16 -11.11
C GLN A 392 38.88 21.76 -10.32
N PRO A 393 38.37 22.64 -9.43
CA PRO A 393 37.22 22.35 -8.59
C PRO A 393 35.99 21.94 -9.42
N GLY A 394 35.22 20.97 -8.94
CA GLY A 394 34.00 20.52 -9.62
C GLY A 394 34.21 19.61 -10.85
N LYS A 395 35.40 19.02 -11.06
CA LYS A 395 35.69 18.18 -12.25
C LYS A 395 34.71 17.05 -12.51
N ARG A 396 34.09 16.48 -11.47
CA ARG A 396 33.06 15.44 -11.60
C ARG A 396 31.79 15.95 -12.27
N ALA A 397 31.35 17.18 -11.97
CA ALA A 397 30.23 17.82 -12.64
C ALA A 397 30.57 18.10 -14.12
N ARG A 398 31.68 18.81 -14.39
CA ARG A 398 32.13 19.07 -15.79
C ARG A 398 32.29 17.81 -16.63
N LEU A 399 32.70 16.68 -16.03
CA LEU A 399 32.76 15.43 -16.77
C LEU A 399 31.36 14.88 -17.08
N ILE A 400 30.42 14.93 -16.12
CA ILE A 400 29.01 14.58 -16.36
C ILE A 400 28.45 15.45 -17.48
N ASP A 401 28.60 16.78 -17.40
CA ASP A 401 28.08 17.74 -18.38
C ASP A 401 28.59 17.39 -19.81
N ARG A 402 29.92 17.25 -19.97
CA ARG A 402 30.55 16.84 -21.23
C ARG A 402 30.12 15.45 -21.73
N LEU A 403 29.70 14.55 -20.85
CA LEU A 403 29.20 13.23 -21.22
C LEU A 403 27.72 13.27 -21.65
N LEU A 404 26.89 14.11 -21.03
CA LEU A 404 25.48 14.29 -21.40
C LEU A 404 25.34 14.95 -22.78
N GLU A 405 26.25 15.86 -23.13
CA GLU A 405 26.35 16.50 -24.45
C GLU A 405 26.74 15.53 -25.59
N ARG A 406 27.34 14.37 -25.29
CA ARG A 406 27.82 13.44 -26.32
C ARG A 406 26.66 12.75 -27.06
N PRO A 407 26.75 12.58 -28.39
CA PRO A 407 25.78 11.78 -29.17
C PRO A 407 25.56 10.36 -28.62
N GLU A 408 26.56 9.79 -27.95
CA GLU A 408 26.52 8.49 -27.28
C GLU A 408 25.54 8.47 -26.08
N HIS A 409 25.39 9.55 -25.30
CA HIS A 409 24.41 9.64 -24.21
C HIS A 409 22.98 9.41 -24.72
N ALA A 410 22.55 10.24 -25.67
CA ALA A 410 21.25 10.09 -26.30
C ALA A 410 21.07 8.72 -26.95
N SER A 411 22.14 8.14 -27.51
CA SER A 411 22.10 6.81 -28.14
C SER A 411 21.97 5.68 -27.12
N HIS A 412 22.61 5.76 -25.95
CA HIS A 412 22.48 4.80 -24.86
C HIS A 412 21.09 4.85 -24.24
N TRP A 413 20.63 6.04 -23.87
CA TRP A 413 19.34 6.22 -23.21
C TRP A 413 18.15 5.95 -24.14
N THR A 414 18.29 6.13 -25.46
CA THR A 414 17.28 5.68 -26.43
C THR A 414 16.94 4.20 -26.24
N VAL A 415 17.92 3.33 -25.98
CA VAL A 415 17.67 1.88 -25.79
C VAL A 415 16.82 1.62 -24.52
N ARG A 416 17.01 2.42 -23.46
CA ARG A 416 16.19 2.35 -22.24
C ARG A 416 14.76 2.81 -22.48
N PHE A 417 14.60 3.96 -23.14
CA PHE A 417 13.30 4.51 -23.49
C PHE A 417 12.54 3.65 -24.52
N GLU A 418 13.24 2.97 -25.44
CA GLU A 418 12.62 2.01 -26.36
C GLU A 418 12.06 0.78 -25.65
N ASP A 419 12.70 0.29 -24.58
CA ASP A 419 12.16 -0.79 -23.75
C ASP A 419 10.90 -0.33 -22.99
N TRP A 420 11.01 0.80 -22.27
CA TRP A 420 9.91 1.39 -21.50
C TRP A 420 8.68 1.73 -22.36
N LEU A 421 8.89 2.33 -23.53
CA LEU A 421 7.85 2.69 -24.49
C LEU A 421 7.50 1.55 -25.46
N ARG A 422 8.10 0.37 -25.27
CA ARG A 422 7.82 -0.88 -26.00
C ARG A 422 7.96 -0.74 -27.52
N ASN A 423 9.01 -0.05 -27.98
CA ASN A 423 9.39 0.12 -29.39
C ASN A 423 9.98 -1.17 -29.99
N CYS A 424 9.16 -2.22 -30.09
CA CYS A 424 9.59 -3.55 -30.52
C CYS A 424 8.70 -4.15 -31.61
N GLN A 425 9.26 -5.15 -32.32
CA GLN A 425 8.64 -5.80 -33.49
C GLN A 425 7.28 -6.47 -33.22
N LEU A 426 6.89 -6.67 -31.96
CA LEU A 426 5.57 -7.17 -31.55
C LEU A 426 4.47 -6.11 -31.70
N HIS A 427 4.81 -4.82 -31.59
CA HIS A 427 3.86 -3.71 -31.57
C HIS A 427 3.98 -2.78 -32.78
N MET A 428 5.17 -2.68 -33.36
CA MET A 428 5.44 -1.93 -34.59
C MET A 428 6.69 -2.45 -35.31
N GLN A 429 6.70 -2.40 -36.64
CA GLN A 429 7.79 -2.97 -37.44
C GLN A 429 8.31 -1.99 -38.49
N GLY A 430 9.53 -2.25 -38.97
CA GLY A 430 10.17 -1.49 -40.04
C GLY A 430 10.19 0.01 -39.76
N ARG A 431 9.71 0.80 -40.73
CA ARG A 431 9.81 2.26 -40.69
C ARG A 431 9.08 2.91 -39.51
N SER A 432 7.99 2.33 -39.00
CA SER A 432 7.26 2.86 -37.82
C SER A 432 8.12 2.82 -36.56
N MET A 433 8.84 1.71 -36.36
CA MET A 433 9.74 1.50 -35.23
C MET A 433 10.96 2.43 -35.31
N GLY A 434 11.49 2.63 -36.53
CA GLY A 434 12.59 3.56 -36.82
C GLY A 434 12.24 5.02 -36.49
N VAL A 435 11.16 5.57 -37.06
CA VAL A 435 10.84 6.99 -36.82
C VAL A 435 10.51 7.30 -35.36
N PHE A 436 10.00 6.33 -34.59
CA PHE A 436 9.78 6.50 -33.16
C PHE A 436 11.09 6.48 -32.36
N LYS A 437 12.02 5.56 -32.68
CA LYS A 437 13.39 5.55 -32.16
C LYS A 437 14.11 6.87 -32.43
N ASP A 438 14.05 7.36 -33.66
CA ASP A 438 14.69 8.61 -34.07
C ASP A 438 14.13 9.82 -33.31
N TRP A 439 12.80 9.85 -33.08
CA TRP A 439 12.14 10.89 -32.29
C TRP A 439 12.49 10.84 -30.79
N ILE A 440 12.55 9.64 -30.19
CA ILE A 440 13.04 9.44 -28.82
C ILE A 440 14.48 9.95 -28.69
N ARG A 441 15.36 9.53 -29.63
CA ARG A 441 16.77 9.89 -29.64
C ARG A 441 16.98 11.39 -29.79
N GLU A 442 16.24 12.05 -30.68
CA GLU A 442 16.32 13.49 -30.88
C GLU A 442 15.84 14.26 -29.64
N TRP A 443 14.82 13.78 -28.94
CA TRP A 443 14.36 14.39 -27.69
C TRP A 443 15.43 14.34 -26.59
N LEU A 444 16.09 13.19 -26.43
CA LEU A 444 17.22 13.01 -25.50
C LEU A 444 18.46 13.82 -25.92
N ARG A 445 18.72 13.96 -27.22
CA ARG A 445 19.85 14.73 -27.79
C ARG A 445 19.62 16.25 -27.75
N THR A 446 18.40 16.71 -27.45
CA THR A 446 18.05 18.14 -27.33
C THR A 446 17.64 18.54 -25.92
N ASP A 447 17.87 17.67 -24.93
CA ASP A 447 17.59 17.84 -23.50
C ASP A 447 16.25 18.53 -23.20
N ARG A 448 15.19 18.05 -23.87
CA ARG A 448 13.88 18.69 -23.81
C ARG A 448 13.07 18.26 -22.59
N PRO A 449 12.28 19.17 -21.98
CA PRO A 449 11.53 18.91 -20.74
C PRO A 449 10.73 17.61 -20.73
N TYR A 450 10.76 16.92 -19.59
CA TYR A 450 10.07 15.64 -19.43
C TYR A 450 8.53 15.79 -19.38
N ASP A 451 8.00 16.90 -18.87
CA ASP A 451 6.55 17.15 -18.88
C ASP A 451 6.05 17.34 -20.33
N GLU A 452 6.80 18.05 -21.18
CA GLU A 452 6.55 18.12 -22.62
C GLU A 452 6.63 16.73 -23.28
N PHE A 453 7.56 15.87 -22.88
CA PHE A 453 7.70 14.50 -23.39
C PHE A 453 6.45 13.67 -23.10
N VAL A 454 6.02 13.64 -21.83
CA VAL A 454 4.82 12.91 -21.39
C VAL A 454 3.57 13.48 -22.04
N ARG A 455 3.40 14.81 -22.01
CA ARG A 455 2.29 15.52 -22.68
C ARG A 455 2.25 15.17 -24.18
N ARG A 456 3.40 15.13 -24.85
CA ARG A 456 3.49 14.82 -26.29
C ARG A 456 3.22 13.36 -26.61
N LEU A 457 3.63 12.40 -25.76
CA LEU A 457 3.29 10.99 -25.94
C LEU A 457 1.78 10.76 -25.83
N LEU A 458 1.15 11.30 -24.76
CA LEU A 458 -0.27 11.11 -24.48
C LEU A 458 -1.17 11.75 -25.56
N THR A 459 -0.92 13.02 -25.89
CA THR A 459 -1.78 13.82 -26.81
C THR A 459 -1.50 13.59 -28.31
N SER A 460 -0.58 12.69 -28.68
CA SER A 460 -0.16 12.56 -30.08
C SER A 460 -1.14 11.76 -30.96
N LEU A 461 -1.83 12.49 -31.83
CA LEU A 461 -2.71 11.96 -32.87
C LEU A 461 -2.06 11.96 -34.26
N GLY A 462 -2.79 11.47 -35.25
CA GLY A 462 -2.43 11.48 -36.67
C GLY A 462 -1.74 10.21 -37.15
N VAL A 463 -1.18 10.28 -38.37
CA VAL A 463 -0.45 9.17 -38.99
C VAL A 463 0.88 8.97 -38.27
N THR A 464 1.15 7.77 -37.75
CA THR A 464 2.37 7.46 -36.97
C THR A 464 3.69 7.69 -37.73
N MET A 465 3.63 7.71 -39.07
CA MET A 465 4.77 8.03 -39.93
C MET A 465 5.04 9.54 -40.11
N ARG A 466 4.14 10.41 -39.63
CA ARG A 466 4.25 11.89 -39.69
C ARG A 466 4.31 12.52 -38.30
N ASN A 467 3.66 11.92 -37.30
CA ASN A 467 3.80 12.26 -35.89
C ASN A 467 4.35 11.03 -35.14
N PRO A 468 5.68 10.87 -35.01
CA PRO A 468 6.25 9.63 -34.48
C PRO A 468 5.86 9.33 -33.02
N ALA A 469 5.63 10.33 -32.19
CA ALA A 469 5.16 10.17 -30.82
C ALA A 469 3.82 9.40 -30.72
N ALA A 470 2.97 9.44 -31.76
CA ALA A 470 1.72 8.67 -31.82
C ALA A 470 1.96 7.14 -31.89
N ASN A 471 3.21 6.68 -32.08
CA ASN A 471 3.54 5.26 -31.93
C ASN A 471 3.45 4.78 -30.47
N PHE A 472 3.43 5.66 -29.47
CA PHE A 472 3.23 5.32 -28.07
C PHE A 472 2.02 4.41 -27.83
N TRP A 473 0.90 4.68 -28.50
CA TRP A 473 -0.33 3.91 -28.36
C TRP A 473 -0.32 2.54 -29.08
N ASN A 474 0.75 2.19 -29.79
CA ASN A 474 0.83 0.94 -30.56
C ASN A 474 0.69 -0.36 -29.74
N PRO A 475 1.25 -0.49 -28.51
CA PRO A 475 1.03 -1.66 -27.65
C PRO A 475 -0.40 -1.77 -27.12
N SER A 476 -1.17 -0.66 -27.14
CA SER A 476 -2.56 -0.57 -26.70
C SER A 476 -3.57 -0.84 -27.82
N ALA A 477 -3.14 -0.97 -29.07
CA ALA A 477 -3.98 -1.51 -30.13
C ALA A 477 -3.96 -3.04 -30.07
N ASP A 478 -5.15 -3.64 -30.00
CA ASP A 478 -5.31 -5.09 -29.97
C ASP A 478 -4.99 -5.72 -31.34
N PHE A 479 -4.26 -6.84 -31.30
CA PHE A 479 -3.76 -7.51 -32.51
C PHE A 479 -4.86 -8.24 -33.29
N MET A 480 -5.80 -8.88 -32.58
CA MET A 480 -6.83 -9.73 -33.18
C MET A 480 -8.01 -8.89 -33.70
N SER A 481 -8.59 -8.07 -32.82
CA SER A 481 -9.75 -7.23 -33.13
C SER A 481 -9.40 -5.97 -33.92
N LYS A 482 -8.12 -5.59 -33.99
CA LYS A 482 -7.62 -4.39 -34.67
C LYS A 482 -8.25 -3.08 -34.16
N LYS A 483 -8.71 -3.05 -32.91
CA LYS A 483 -9.23 -1.85 -32.23
C LYS A 483 -8.24 -1.32 -31.19
N PHE A 484 -8.44 -0.08 -30.74
CA PHE A 484 -7.80 0.41 -29.52
C PHE A 484 -8.41 -0.31 -28.30
N SER A 485 -7.58 -0.64 -27.32
CA SER A 485 -7.97 -1.28 -26.06
C SER A 485 -7.60 -0.36 -24.90
N VAL A 486 -8.62 0.29 -24.35
CA VAL A 486 -8.50 1.21 -23.21
C VAL A 486 -7.90 0.50 -21.98
N THR A 487 -8.22 -0.78 -21.80
CA THR A 487 -7.67 -1.62 -20.72
C THR A 487 -6.19 -1.96 -20.90
N LYS A 488 -5.65 -1.99 -22.13
CA LYS A 488 -4.19 -2.08 -22.39
C LYS A 488 -3.49 -0.72 -22.27
N ALA A 489 -4.22 0.37 -22.48
CA ALA A 489 -3.71 1.73 -22.41
C ALA A 489 -3.55 2.22 -20.96
N THR A 490 -4.59 2.06 -20.14
CA THR A 490 -4.66 2.59 -18.76
C THR A 490 -3.50 2.14 -17.87
N PRO A 491 -3.11 0.85 -17.82
CA PRO A 491 -1.95 0.40 -17.04
C PRO A 491 -0.61 0.75 -17.69
N THR A 492 -0.59 1.06 -18.99
CA THR A 492 0.62 1.58 -19.65
C THR A 492 0.87 3.02 -19.19
N VAL A 493 -0.17 3.85 -19.10
CA VAL A 493 -0.10 5.22 -18.57
C VAL A 493 0.23 5.22 -17.07
N SER A 494 -0.54 4.49 -16.24
CA SER A 494 -0.36 4.51 -14.77
C SER A 494 1.03 4.02 -14.36
N ARG A 495 1.53 2.94 -14.99
CA ARG A 495 2.80 2.33 -14.61
C ARG A 495 4.02 3.13 -15.09
N LEU A 496 3.96 3.76 -16.26
CA LEU A 496 5.09 4.53 -16.82
C LEU A 496 5.22 5.93 -16.22
N PHE A 497 4.11 6.61 -15.94
CA PHE A 497 4.14 8.03 -15.55
C PHE A 497 3.74 8.29 -14.10
N LEU A 498 2.99 7.38 -13.46
CA LEU A 498 2.60 7.51 -12.04
C LEU A 498 3.29 6.47 -11.14
N GLY A 499 3.96 5.46 -11.71
CA GLY A 499 4.52 4.32 -10.99
C GLY A 499 3.49 3.32 -10.45
N ILE A 500 2.20 3.53 -10.71
CA ILE A 500 1.08 2.80 -10.10
C ILE A 500 0.66 1.59 -10.95
N ARG A 501 0.46 0.44 -10.29
CA ARG A 501 0.02 -0.83 -10.88
C ARG A 501 -1.48 -1.03 -10.74
N LEU A 502 -2.25 -0.56 -11.72
CA LEU A 502 -3.71 -0.68 -11.73
C LEU A 502 -4.24 -2.00 -12.32
N GLU A 503 -3.38 -2.92 -12.77
CA GLU A 503 -3.81 -4.08 -13.58
C GLU A 503 -4.83 -4.98 -12.88
N CYS A 504 -4.72 -5.18 -11.56
CA CYS A 504 -5.73 -5.97 -10.83
C CYS A 504 -7.08 -5.22 -10.76
N ALA A 505 -7.03 -3.88 -10.65
CA ALA A 505 -8.21 -3.01 -10.58
C ALA A 505 -9.09 -3.07 -11.84
N GLU A 506 -8.58 -3.54 -12.98
CA GLU A 506 -9.40 -3.85 -14.17
C GLU A 506 -10.52 -4.83 -13.83
N CYS A 507 -10.22 -5.89 -13.06
CA CYS A 507 -11.13 -7.01 -12.83
C CYS A 507 -11.80 -7.00 -11.44
N HIS A 508 -11.15 -6.41 -10.43
CA HIS A 508 -11.67 -6.25 -9.07
C HIS A 508 -10.82 -5.24 -8.29
N ASN A 509 -11.34 -4.62 -7.24
CA ASN A 509 -10.58 -3.71 -6.37
C ASN A 509 -9.19 -4.29 -5.98
N HIS A 510 -8.14 -3.46 -6.00
CA HIS A 510 -6.76 -3.90 -5.92
C HIS A 510 -6.49 -4.65 -4.60
N PRO A 511 -5.96 -5.88 -4.62
CA PRO A 511 -5.98 -6.75 -3.46
C PRO A 511 -4.94 -6.38 -2.39
N LEU A 512 -4.11 -5.36 -2.63
CA LEU A 512 -3.04 -4.92 -1.73
C LEU A 512 -3.03 -3.39 -1.47
N GLU A 513 -3.79 -2.59 -2.22
CA GLU A 513 -3.69 -1.12 -2.24
C GLU A 513 -5.09 -0.49 -2.39
N ASN A 514 -5.25 0.79 -2.07
CA ASN A 514 -6.56 1.47 -2.09
C ASN A 514 -7.03 1.94 -3.48
N PHE A 515 -6.77 1.16 -4.53
CA PHE A 515 -7.28 1.44 -5.88
C PHE A 515 -8.49 0.55 -6.17
N THR A 516 -9.63 1.18 -6.45
CA THR A 516 -10.90 0.53 -6.80
C THR A 516 -11.01 0.31 -8.31
N GLN A 517 -11.99 -0.48 -8.72
CA GLN A 517 -12.36 -0.60 -10.13
C GLN A 517 -12.88 0.73 -10.70
N ASP A 518 -13.56 1.56 -9.90
CA ASP A 518 -13.94 2.92 -10.29
C ASP A 518 -12.72 3.81 -10.58
N ASP A 519 -11.61 3.64 -9.85
CA ASP A 519 -10.35 4.36 -10.13
C ASP A 519 -9.71 3.90 -11.44
N PHE A 520 -9.76 2.58 -11.74
CA PHE A 520 -9.30 2.05 -13.03
C PHE A 520 -10.10 2.62 -14.19
N TYR A 521 -11.43 2.48 -14.15
CA TYR A 521 -12.27 2.88 -15.29
C TYR A 521 -12.46 4.40 -15.37
N GLY A 522 -12.32 5.13 -14.26
CA GLY A 522 -12.24 6.58 -14.25
C GLY A 522 -10.97 7.11 -14.91
N LEU A 523 -9.82 6.48 -14.69
CA LEU A 523 -8.60 6.82 -15.45
C LEU A 523 -8.71 6.36 -16.92
N ALA A 524 -9.38 5.23 -17.19
CA ALA A 524 -9.64 4.76 -18.55
C ALA A 524 -10.59 5.69 -19.33
N ALA A 525 -11.51 6.38 -18.66
CA ALA A 525 -12.54 7.21 -19.30
C ALA A 525 -11.97 8.43 -20.04
N PHE A 526 -10.81 8.97 -19.63
CA PHE A 526 -10.05 9.96 -20.41
C PHE A 526 -9.77 9.43 -21.84
N LEU A 527 -9.30 8.18 -21.94
CA LEU A 527 -8.93 7.54 -23.20
C LEU A 527 -10.13 7.00 -24.00
N ALA A 528 -11.37 7.25 -23.58
CA ALA A 528 -12.59 6.67 -24.15
C ALA A 528 -12.89 7.09 -25.59
N ARG A 529 -12.42 8.26 -26.03
CA ARG A 529 -12.58 8.78 -27.40
C ARG A 529 -11.47 8.35 -28.36
N LEU A 530 -10.35 7.80 -27.87
CA LEU A 530 -9.18 7.46 -28.71
C LEU A 530 -9.44 6.23 -29.59
N ARG A 531 -9.02 6.32 -30.86
CA ARG A 531 -9.24 5.31 -31.90
C ARG A 531 -8.04 5.14 -32.82
N VAL A 532 -8.01 3.99 -33.50
CA VAL A 532 -6.98 3.63 -34.48
C VAL A 532 -7.61 3.21 -35.80
N LYS A 533 -7.06 3.72 -36.91
CA LYS A 533 -7.28 3.22 -38.28
C LYS A 533 -5.97 2.58 -38.76
N HIS A 534 -6.03 1.35 -39.29
CA HIS A 534 -4.86 0.71 -39.93
C HIS A 534 -4.73 1.17 -41.38
N GLY A 535 -3.52 1.57 -41.76
CA GLY A 535 -3.21 1.99 -43.12
C GLY A 535 -2.82 0.83 -44.03
N THR A 536 -2.63 1.14 -45.31
CA THR A 536 -2.03 0.25 -46.31
C THR A 536 -0.54 0.04 -46.04
N GLY A 537 -0.23 -0.88 -45.12
CA GLY A 537 1.12 -1.27 -44.74
C GLY A 537 1.17 -1.79 -43.30
N ALA A 538 1.96 -2.85 -43.06
CA ALA A 538 2.07 -3.45 -41.73
C ALA A 538 2.48 -2.40 -40.68
N TYR A 539 1.71 -2.32 -39.59
CA TYR A 539 1.92 -1.38 -38.47
C TYR A 539 1.96 0.11 -38.84
N ARG A 540 1.49 0.51 -40.03
CA ARG A 540 1.12 1.91 -40.29
C ARG A 540 -0.24 2.18 -39.67
N ARG A 541 -0.32 3.15 -38.76
CA ARG A 541 -1.54 3.50 -38.04
C ARG A 541 -1.84 4.99 -38.12
N THR A 542 -3.11 5.33 -37.99
CA THR A 542 -3.60 6.70 -37.81
C THR A 542 -4.40 6.73 -36.53
N TRP A 543 -3.93 7.50 -35.55
CA TRP A 543 -4.62 7.75 -34.29
C TRP A 543 -5.51 8.98 -34.41
N TYR A 544 -6.71 8.93 -33.86
CA TYR A 544 -7.70 10.00 -33.93
C TYR A 544 -8.69 9.88 -32.78
N LEU A 545 -9.44 10.95 -32.53
CA LEU A 545 -10.53 11.00 -31.57
C LEU A 545 -11.86 10.86 -32.31
N GLU A 546 -12.83 10.20 -31.67
CA GLU A 546 -14.25 10.34 -32.01
C GLU A 546 -14.88 11.46 -31.16
N GLU A 547 -15.91 12.13 -31.69
CA GLU A 547 -16.62 13.22 -31.01
C GLU A 547 -17.26 12.75 -29.69
N SER A 548 -17.74 11.50 -29.68
CA SER A 548 -18.27 10.80 -28.52
C SER A 548 -17.60 9.42 -28.36
N GLY A 549 -17.81 8.81 -27.20
CA GLY A 549 -17.20 7.53 -26.84
C GLY A 549 -16.98 7.46 -25.35
N GLU A 550 -17.52 6.41 -24.74
CA GLU A 550 -17.54 6.21 -23.30
C GLU A 550 -16.98 4.84 -22.92
N VAL A 551 -16.60 4.71 -21.65
CA VAL A 551 -16.16 3.46 -21.06
C VAL A 551 -17.21 3.04 -20.04
N GLU A 552 -17.83 1.87 -20.25
CA GLU A 552 -18.77 1.30 -19.29
C GLU A 552 -18.05 0.63 -18.12
N HIS A 553 -18.57 0.82 -16.90
CA HIS A 553 -18.13 0.03 -15.75
C HIS A 553 -18.57 -1.44 -15.93
N PRO A 554 -17.68 -2.44 -15.77
CA PRO A 554 -17.98 -3.81 -16.16
C PRO A 554 -19.06 -4.45 -15.30
N GLN A 555 -19.26 -4.01 -14.05
CA GLN A 555 -20.38 -4.41 -13.20
C GLN A 555 -21.70 -3.69 -13.56
N THR A 556 -21.71 -2.36 -13.57
CA THR A 556 -22.97 -1.58 -13.56
C THR A 556 -23.54 -1.32 -14.95
N LYS A 557 -22.75 -1.51 -16.02
CA LYS A 557 -23.09 -1.21 -17.42
C LYS A 557 -23.54 0.24 -17.63
N ARG A 558 -22.96 1.15 -16.85
CA ARG A 558 -23.14 2.61 -16.98
C ARG A 558 -21.83 3.24 -17.43
N PRO A 559 -21.90 4.35 -18.20
CA PRO A 559 -20.74 5.18 -18.49
C PRO A 559 -20.01 5.62 -17.21
N VAL A 560 -18.68 5.67 -17.27
CA VAL A 560 -17.81 6.14 -16.20
C VAL A 560 -17.30 7.54 -16.53
N ALA A 561 -17.44 8.45 -15.56
CA ALA A 561 -16.86 9.79 -15.65
C ALA A 561 -15.34 9.75 -15.46
N PRO A 562 -14.56 10.67 -16.08
CA PRO A 562 -13.12 10.76 -15.85
C PRO A 562 -12.77 10.90 -14.37
N LYS A 563 -11.69 10.25 -13.93
CA LYS A 563 -11.23 10.31 -12.54
C LYS A 563 -9.71 10.22 -12.39
N LEU A 564 -9.13 11.13 -11.62
CA LEU A 564 -7.73 11.04 -11.18
C LEU A 564 -7.61 10.14 -9.93
N LEU A 565 -6.47 9.46 -9.78
CA LEU A 565 -6.30 8.39 -8.79
C LEU A 565 -6.12 8.87 -7.35
N ALA A 566 -5.74 10.14 -7.15
CA ALA A 566 -5.34 10.68 -5.84
C ALA A 566 -5.74 12.16 -5.63
N GLU A 567 -6.37 12.79 -6.62
CA GLU A 567 -6.70 14.22 -6.66
C GLU A 567 -8.16 14.41 -7.02
N ALA A 568 -8.72 15.59 -6.75
CA ALA A 568 -10.01 15.96 -7.30
C ALA A 568 -9.91 16.03 -8.83
N THR A 569 -10.81 15.35 -9.55
CA THR A 569 -10.90 15.51 -11.00
C THR A 569 -11.22 16.97 -11.31
N PRO A 570 -10.45 17.66 -12.19
CA PRO A 570 -10.85 18.97 -12.67
C PRO A 570 -12.17 18.87 -13.43
N GLU A 571 -12.99 19.93 -13.38
CA GLU A 571 -14.13 20.04 -14.29
C GLU A 571 -13.61 20.17 -15.73
N ILE A 572 -14.06 19.27 -16.60
CA ILE A 572 -13.72 19.25 -18.03
C ILE A 572 -14.96 19.77 -18.79
N PRO A 573 -14.90 20.95 -19.43
CA PRO A 573 -15.98 21.43 -20.28
C PRO A 573 -16.27 20.44 -21.41
N GLU A 574 -17.54 20.25 -21.78
CA GLU A 574 -17.94 19.29 -22.84
C GLU A 574 -17.27 19.56 -24.21
N GLU A 575 -16.89 20.83 -24.42
CA GLU A 575 -16.21 21.38 -25.59
C GLU A 575 -14.72 20.98 -25.70
N ILE A 576 -14.11 20.56 -24.58
CA ILE A 576 -12.70 20.18 -24.49
C ILE A 576 -12.60 18.65 -24.49
N ASP A 577 -11.56 18.10 -25.14
CA ASP A 577 -11.32 16.66 -25.03
C ASP A 577 -10.69 16.30 -23.69
N ARG A 578 -11.13 15.17 -23.12
CA ARG A 578 -10.95 14.81 -21.72
C ARG A 578 -9.60 14.18 -21.41
#